data_AF-A0AAD9UGM5-F1
#
_entry.id   AF-A0AAD9UGM5-F1
#
_cell.length_a   1.000
_cell.length_b   1.000
_cell.length_c   1.000
_cell.angle_alpha   90.00
_cell.angle_beta   90.00
_cell.angle_gamma   90.00
#
_symmetry.space_group_name_H-M   'P 1'
#
loop_
_entity.id
_entity.type
_entity.pdbx_description
1 polymer ?
#
loop_
_entity_poly.entity_id
_entity_poly.type
_entity_poly.pdbx_seq_one_letter_code
_entity_poly.pdbx_strand_id
1 'polypeptide(L)'
;MPGHSLEFRCEKYREDGEHILKALNSLQSSEEKLAALCKKYTELLDEHRVLQNKTKKSERQLTMVMREKDQLQSEHSKAILAKSKLESLCRELQRHNKLVKEESLARAKEEDEKRKEVTARFQTTINEIQQQMNDHYTKNTKLREENLELANKLKNLIEQYELREQHIEKMFKHKDLEQQLMDAKLAQAVMQVSEEKKRSLTEKELLMLEAAEGQKRIQLLEAQEKQLRAQVSLYTEKYEEFQSTLTKSNDVFQSFKTEMDKMTKKIKKLEKETSVWRSRWENSNKSLIDMAEEKTKSDKEIALQQVRIKKLESLCRALQEERKKSPASGAQPHGVCHSVNGLTDDQLKASDVAPTDDAAGAALVDKEPEPATTSIDEVPTAAAEPKEMTDPVGGDSESISDEEKDATSPQKLQSNPSGTQSQEGGDLGKAEGVSETSDGHTGVAQVLDDAQGDSATATGVPNEDDTPTEIK
;
A
#
# COMPACT_ATOMS: atom_id res chain seq x y z
N MET A 1 152.77 -71.32 -52.69
CA MET A 1 154.22 -71.31 -53.01
C MET A 1 154.66 -72.73 -53.39
N PRO A 2 154.90 -73.05 -54.67
CA PRO A 2 155.34 -74.40 -55.07
C PRO A 2 156.86 -74.65 -55.03
N GLY A 3 157.68 -73.58 -55.09
CA GLY A 3 159.12 -73.63 -55.40
C GLY A 3 159.95 -74.66 -54.62
N HIS A 4 160.00 -74.54 -53.29
CA HIS A 4 160.81 -75.42 -52.44
C HIS A 4 160.50 -76.92 -52.59
N SER A 5 159.33 -77.30 -53.10
CA SER A 5 158.98 -78.70 -53.35
C SER A 5 159.72 -79.31 -54.56
N LEU A 6 160.32 -78.50 -55.43
CA LEU A 6 161.06 -78.96 -56.61
C LEU A 6 162.56 -79.11 -56.33
N GLU A 7 163.17 -78.14 -55.63
CA GLU A 7 164.58 -78.19 -55.21
C GLU A 7 164.84 -79.43 -54.35
N PHE A 8 164.03 -79.64 -53.31
CA PHE A 8 164.14 -80.79 -52.39
C PHE A 8 163.90 -82.16 -53.08
N ARG A 9 163.29 -82.18 -54.28
CA ARG A 9 163.22 -83.39 -55.12
C ARG A 9 164.47 -83.56 -55.97
N CYS A 10 164.99 -82.48 -56.53
CA CYS A 10 166.14 -82.51 -57.43
C CYS A 10 167.42 -82.95 -56.70
N GLU A 11 167.64 -82.46 -55.48
CA GLU A 11 168.77 -82.87 -54.63
C GLU A 11 168.71 -84.37 -54.31
N LYS A 12 167.54 -84.88 -53.92
CA LYS A 12 167.36 -86.31 -53.61
C LYS A 12 167.66 -87.20 -54.82
N TYR A 13 167.16 -86.86 -56.02
CA TYR A 13 167.43 -87.63 -57.23
C TYR A 13 168.92 -87.62 -57.65
N ARG A 14 169.71 -86.63 -57.20
CA ARG A 14 171.17 -86.59 -57.37
C ARG A 14 171.87 -87.57 -56.40
N GLU A 15 171.51 -87.55 -55.12
CA GLU A 15 172.07 -88.46 -54.10
C GLU A 15 171.75 -89.94 -54.38
N ASP A 16 170.50 -90.26 -54.74
CA ASP A 16 170.07 -91.61 -55.10
C ASP A 16 170.88 -92.15 -56.31
N GLY A 17 171.22 -91.27 -57.27
CA GLY A 17 172.04 -91.60 -58.44
C GLY A 17 173.51 -91.95 -58.11
N GLU A 18 174.14 -91.20 -57.20
CA GLU A 18 175.49 -91.53 -56.72
C GLU A 18 175.53 -92.85 -55.95
N HIS A 19 174.50 -93.14 -55.15
CA HIS A 19 174.40 -94.38 -54.39
C HIS A 19 174.31 -95.60 -55.31
N ILE A 20 173.56 -95.49 -56.42
CA ILE A 20 173.50 -96.52 -57.46
C ILE A 20 174.86 -96.73 -58.12
N LEU A 21 175.56 -95.66 -58.52
CA LEU A 21 176.89 -95.74 -59.13
C LEU A 21 177.95 -96.39 -58.22
N LYS A 22 177.93 -96.11 -56.91
CA LYS A 22 178.80 -96.76 -55.93
C LYS A 22 178.48 -98.25 -55.79
N ALA A 23 177.20 -98.62 -55.66
CA ALA A 23 176.77 -100.02 -55.55
C ALA A 23 177.07 -100.86 -56.81
N LEU A 24 177.04 -100.24 -58.00
CA LEU A 24 177.43 -100.89 -59.26
C LEU A 24 178.94 -101.13 -59.36
N ASN A 25 179.79 -100.32 -58.73
CA ASN A 25 181.25 -100.48 -58.85
C ASN A 25 181.87 -101.53 -57.92
N SER A 26 181.16 -101.98 -56.88
CA SER A 26 181.56 -103.13 -56.06
C SER A 26 181.35 -104.50 -56.73
N LEU A 27 180.63 -104.56 -57.86
CA LEU A 27 180.32 -105.79 -58.58
C LEU A 27 181.41 -106.08 -59.63
N GLN A 28 181.88 -107.33 -59.71
CA GLN A 28 183.04 -107.71 -60.52
C GLN A 28 182.65 -108.26 -61.90
N SER A 29 181.41 -108.70 -62.09
CA SER A 29 180.85 -109.04 -63.41
C SER A 29 180.04 -107.88 -64.00
N SER A 30 180.09 -107.72 -65.32
CA SER A 30 179.21 -106.80 -66.06
C SER A 30 177.73 -107.24 -66.00
N GLU A 31 177.47 -108.53 -65.86
CA GLU A 31 176.13 -109.12 -65.75
C GLU A 31 175.46 -108.75 -64.42
N GLU A 32 176.21 -108.78 -63.31
CA GLU A 32 175.74 -108.35 -61.99
C GLU A 32 175.35 -106.87 -61.99
N LYS A 33 176.14 -106.02 -62.65
CA LYS A 33 175.85 -104.58 -62.79
C LYS A 33 174.55 -104.35 -63.56
N LEU A 34 174.34 -105.08 -64.65
CA LEU A 34 173.10 -105.00 -65.43
C LEU A 34 171.90 -105.48 -64.60
N ALA A 35 172.04 -106.60 -63.87
CA ALA A 35 170.98 -107.13 -63.01
C ALA A 35 170.59 -106.14 -61.89
N ALA A 36 171.57 -105.50 -61.24
CA ALA A 36 171.33 -104.49 -60.21
C ALA A 36 170.65 -103.22 -60.77
N LEU A 37 171.06 -102.75 -61.97
CA LEU A 37 170.43 -101.61 -62.63
C LEU A 37 168.98 -101.93 -63.06
N CYS A 38 168.75 -103.10 -63.65
CA CYS A 38 167.41 -103.58 -64.01
C CYS A 38 166.51 -103.69 -62.78
N LYS A 39 167.02 -104.23 -61.66
CA LYS A 39 166.30 -104.28 -60.39
C LYS A 39 165.93 -102.89 -59.87
N LYS A 40 166.85 -101.91 -59.95
CA LYS A 40 166.55 -100.53 -59.55
C LYS A 40 165.53 -99.85 -60.45
N TYR A 41 165.54 -100.14 -61.76
CA TYR A 41 164.49 -99.67 -62.67
C TYR A 41 163.13 -100.30 -62.39
N THR A 42 163.04 -101.60 -62.05
CA THR A 42 161.76 -102.21 -61.65
C THR A 42 161.26 -101.68 -60.32
N GLU A 43 162.13 -101.50 -59.31
CA GLU A 43 161.79 -100.85 -58.04
C GLU A 43 161.22 -99.43 -58.27
N LEU A 44 161.88 -98.59 -59.08
CA LEU A 44 161.41 -97.22 -59.38
C LEU A 44 160.07 -97.21 -60.15
N LEU A 45 159.86 -98.18 -61.04
CA LEU A 45 158.62 -98.30 -61.82
C LEU A 45 157.45 -98.76 -60.94
N ASP A 46 157.69 -99.69 -60.00
CA ASP A 46 156.70 -100.05 -58.99
C ASP A 46 156.44 -98.93 -57.96
N GLU A 47 157.46 -98.18 -57.54
CA GLU A 47 157.26 -96.95 -56.73
C GLU A 47 156.38 -95.94 -57.46
N HIS A 48 156.66 -95.68 -58.75
CA HIS A 48 155.82 -94.81 -59.58
C HIS A 48 154.39 -95.36 -59.73
N ARG A 49 154.22 -96.69 -59.85
CA ARG A 49 152.91 -97.35 -59.89
C ARG A 49 152.15 -97.19 -58.56
N VAL A 50 152.83 -97.33 -57.42
CA VAL A 50 152.29 -97.10 -56.08
C VAL A 50 151.91 -95.65 -55.86
N LEU A 51 152.76 -94.69 -56.25
CA LEU A 51 152.48 -93.25 -56.16
C LEU A 51 151.34 -92.82 -57.09
N GLN A 52 151.27 -93.35 -58.30
CA GLN A 52 150.15 -93.11 -59.22
C GLN A 52 148.84 -93.67 -58.65
N ASN A 53 148.87 -94.87 -58.04
CA ASN A 53 147.69 -95.45 -57.37
C ASN A 53 147.29 -94.66 -56.11
N LYS A 54 148.25 -94.14 -55.34
CA LYS A 54 148.01 -93.24 -54.20
C LYS A 54 147.39 -91.92 -54.65
N THR A 55 147.87 -91.36 -55.76
CA THR A 55 147.32 -90.13 -56.38
C THR A 55 145.89 -90.37 -56.85
N LYS A 56 145.64 -91.42 -57.64
CA LYS A 56 144.29 -91.84 -58.08
C LYS A 56 143.34 -92.10 -56.91
N LYS A 57 143.83 -92.64 -55.78
CA LYS A 57 143.02 -92.80 -54.55
C LYS A 57 142.70 -91.44 -53.91
N SER A 58 143.68 -90.54 -53.83
CA SER A 58 143.50 -89.19 -53.27
C SER A 58 142.58 -88.31 -54.12
N GLU A 59 142.65 -88.40 -55.45
CA GLU A 59 141.74 -87.74 -56.40
C GLU A 59 140.30 -88.23 -56.23
N ARG A 60 140.11 -89.55 -56.10
CA ARG A 60 138.79 -90.15 -55.81
C ARG A 60 138.24 -89.68 -54.47
N GLN A 61 139.07 -89.64 -53.43
CA GLN A 61 138.69 -89.11 -52.11
C GLN A 61 138.33 -87.63 -52.18
N LEU A 62 139.12 -86.80 -52.87
CA LEU A 62 138.80 -85.38 -53.07
C LEU A 62 137.47 -85.20 -53.82
N THR A 63 137.23 -85.98 -54.88
CA THR A 63 135.97 -85.94 -55.63
C THR A 63 134.77 -86.41 -54.80
N MET A 64 134.96 -87.37 -53.90
CA MET A 64 133.95 -87.82 -52.94
C MET A 64 133.62 -86.72 -51.93
N VAL A 65 134.64 -86.15 -51.27
CA VAL A 65 134.50 -85.06 -50.29
C VAL A 65 133.90 -83.80 -50.92
N MET A 66 134.21 -83.48 -52.18
CA MET A 66 133.54 -82.38 -52.89
C MET A 66 132.04 -82.62 -53.03
N ARG A 67 131.61 -83.83 -53.44
CA ARG A 67 130.19 -84.19 -53.54
C ARG A 67 129.49 -84.20 -52.18
N GLU A 68 130.15 -84.71 -51.14
CA GLU A 68 129.64 -84.66 -49.77
C GLU A 68 129.46 -83.21 -49.30
N LYS A 69 130.44 -82.34 -49.56
CA LYS A 69 130.37 -80.90 -49.26
C LYS A 69 129.25 -80.20 -50.06
N ASP A 70 129.06 -80.52 -51.33
CA ASP A 70 127.97 -79.97 -52.16
C ASP A 70 126.59 -80.45 -51.68
N GLN A 71 126.47 -81.73 -51.31
CA GLN A 71 125.26 -82.33 -50.74
C GLN A 71 124.90 -81.67 -49.39
N LEU A 72 125.86 -81.58 -48.46
CA LEU A 72 125.67 -80.92 -47.17
C LEU A 72 125.34 -79.42 -47.33
N GLN A 73 125.93 -78.74 -48.32
CA GLN A 73 125.59 -77.35 -48.64
C GLN A 73 124.15 -77.22 -49.20
N SER A 74 123.69 -78.19 -50.01
CA SER A 74 122.30 -78.28 -50.48
C SER A 74 121.32 -78.55 -49.33
N GLU A 75 121.64 -79.47 -48.42
CA GLU A 75 120.84 -79.81 -47.24
C GLU A 75 120.78 -78.65 -46.24
N HIS A 76 121.89 -77.98 -45.97
CA HIS A 76 121.95 -76.78 -45.14
C HIS A 76 121.09 -75.64 -45.73
N SER A 77 121.14 -75.44 -47.05
CA SER A 77 120.31 -74.44 -47.74
C SER A 77 118.81 -74.76 -47.60
N LYS A 78 118.42 -76.04 -47.73
CA LYS A 78 117.03 -76.49 -47.50
C LYS A 78 116.61 -76.29 -46.04
N ALA A 79 117.51 -76.57 -45.08
CA ALA A 79 117.26 -76.38 -43.66
C ALA A 79 117.08 -74.89 -43.28
N ILE A 80 117.86 -73.98 -43.88
CA ILE A 80 117.67 -72.52 -43.72
C ILE A 80 116.29 -72.09 -44.23
N LEU A 81 115.88 -72.55 -45.42
CA LEU A 81 114.57 -72.22 -45.98
C LEU A 81 113.42 -72.77 -45.12
N ALA A 82 113.55 -74.00 -44.61
CA ALA A 82 112.60 -74.60 -43.68
C ALA A 82 112.51 -73.81 -42.36
N LYS A 83 113.66 -73.44 -41.77
CA LYS A 83 113.75 -72.60 -40.56
C LYS A 83 113.09 -71.23 -40.77
N SER A 84 113.40 -70.54 -41.88
CA SER A 84 112.80 -69.24 -42.21
C SER A 84 111.28 -69.34 -42.40
N LYS A 85 110.78 -70.43 -43.01
CA LYS A 85 109.34 -70.66 -43.18
C LYS A 85 108.65 -70.93 -41.84
N LEU A 86 109.26 -71.76 -40.98
CA LEU A 86 108.77 -72.02 -39.63
C LEU A 86 108.76 -70.75 -38.77
N GLU A 87 109.79 -69.89 -38.86
CA GLU A 87 109.83 -68.62 -38.14
C GLU A 87 108.74 -67.64 -38.60
N SER A 88 108.41 -67.59 -39.89
CA SER A 88 107.27 -66.79 -40.38
C SER A 88 105.95 -67.33 -39.82
N LEU A 89 105.71 -68.64 -39.95
CA LEU A 89 104.53 -69.33 -39.41
C LEU A 89 104.39 -69.14 -37.89
N CYS A 90 105.47 -69.21 -37.11
CA CYS A 90 105.44 -68.94 -35.68
C CYS A 90 105.08 -67.48 -35.37
N ARG A 91 105.60 -66.50 -36.13
CA ARG A 91 105.26 -65.08 -35.96
C ARG A 91 103.81 -64.78 -36.40
N GLU A 92 103.33 -65.42 -37.45
CA GLU A 92 101.93 -65.34 -37.91
C GLU A 92 100.98 -65.96 -36.89
N LEU A 93 101.29 -67.17 -36.38
CA LEU A 93 100.54 -67.83 -35.32
C LEU A 93 100.52 -67.02 -34.02
N GLN A 94 101.63 -66.37 -33.66
CA GLN A 94 101.68 -65.45 -32.51
C GLN A 94 100.82 -64.20 -32.73
N ARG A 95 100.82 -63.60 -33.94
CA ARG A 95 99.91 -62.49 -34.27
C ARG A 95 98.46 -62.93 -34.23
N HIS A 96 98.09 -64.08 -34.80
CA HIS A 96 96.73 -64.62 -34.73
C HIS A 96 96.30 -64.90 -33.28
N ASN A 97 97.16 -65.50 -32.45
CA ASN A 97 96.87 -65.71 -31.03
C ASN A 97 96.70 -64.39 -30.26
N LYS A 98 97.44 -63.34 -30.64
CA LYS A 98 97.25 -62.00 -30.07
C LYS A 98 95.92 -61.40 -30.51
N LEU A 99 95.64 -61.37 -31.82
CA LEU A 99 94.41 -60.83 -32.39
C LEU A 99 93.16 -61.54 -31.86
N VAL A 100 93.16 -62.88 -31.78
CA VAL A 100 92.03 -63.66 -31.23
C VAL A 100 91.80 -63.33 -29.75
N LYS A 101 92.85 -63.08 -28.96
CA LYS A 101 92.70 -62.63 -27.56
C LYS A 101 92.15 -61.20 -27.48
N GLU A 102 92.64 -60.29 -28.30
CA GLU A 102 92.17 -58.90 -28.36
C GLU A 102 90.71 -58.82 -28.83
N GLU A 103 90.33 -59.60 -29.85
CA GLU A 103 88.95 -59.72 -30.34
C GLU A 103 88.03 -60.37 -29.29
N SER A 104 88.48 -61.44 -28.62
CA SER A 104 87.71 -62.09 -27.54
C SER A 104 87.45 -61.13 -26.38
N LEU A 105 88.44 -60.32 -25.99
CA LEU A 105 88.30 -59.30 -24.95
C LEU A 105 87.43 -58.12 -25.40
N ALA A 106 87.52 -57.70 -26.67
CA ALA A 106 86.64 -56.68 -27.23
C ALA A 106 85.19 -57.15 -27.27
N ARG A 107 84.93 -58.35 -27.80
CA ARG A 107 83.60 -58.97 -27.86
C ARG A 107 82.98 -59.20 -26.48
N ALA A 108 83.79 -59.60 -25.49
CA ALA A 108 83.32 -59.74 -24.11
C ALA A 108 82.91 -58.39 -23.48
N LYS A 109 83.64 -57.30 -23.77
CA LYS A 109 83.25 -55.94 -23.35
C LYS A 109 81.99 -55.47 -24.06
N GLU A 110 81.90 -55.69 -25.37
CA GLU A 110 80.73 -55.32 -26.18
C GLU A 110 79.46 -56.05 -25.70
N GLU A 111 79.57 -57.33 -25.31
CA GLU A 111 78.45 -58.08 -24.74
C GLU A 111 78.06 -57.55 -23.35
N ASP A 112 79.04 -57.22 -22.50
CA ASP A 112 78.81 -56.64 -21.16
C ASP A 112 78.19 -55.24 -21.22
N GLU A 113 78.61 -54.39 -22.18
CA GLU A 113 77.97 -53.10 -22.45
C GLU A 113 76.53 -53.27 -22.98
N LYS A 114 76.29 -54.23 -23.89
CA LYS A 114 74.92 -54.57 -24.35
C LYS A 114 74.03 -55.07 -23.21
N ARG A 115 74.56 -55.90 -22.31
CA ARG A 115 73.83 -56.34 -21.09
C ARG A 115 73.47 -55.14 -20.21
N LYS A 116 74.43 -54.25 -19.95
CA LYS A 116 74.21 -53.01 -19.17
C LYS A 116 73.19 -52.09 -19.81
N GLU A 117 73.26 -51.87 -21.12
CA GLU A 117 72.30 -51.04 -21.86
C GLU A 117 70.89 -51.62 -21.80
N VAL A 118 70.74 -52.93 -22.00
CA VAL A 118 69.44 -53.63 -21.87
C VAL A 118 68.90 -53.52 -20.45
N THR A 119 69.72 -53.70 -19.42
CA THR A 119 69.31 -53.52 -18.01
C THR A 119 68.91 -52.08 -17.72
N ALA A 120 69.65 -51.08 -18.22
CA ALA A 120 69.33 -49.67 -18.04
C ALA A 120 68.02 -49.28 -18.75
N ARG A 121 67.79 -49.78 -19.97
CA ARG A 121 66.52 -49.61 -20.71
C ARG A 121 65.35 -50.21 -19.93
N PHE A 122 65.46 -51.46 -19.45
CA PHE A 122 64.42 -52.09 -18.64
C PHE A 122 64.13 -51.30 -17.35
N GLN A 123 65.17 -50.84 -16.63
CA GLN A 123 64.96 -50.05 -15.41
C GLN A 123 64.31 -48.69 -15.71
N THR A 124 64.68 -48.06 -16.83
CA THR A 124 64.05 -46.80 -17.28
C THR A 124 62.56 -47.02 -17.57
N THR A 125 62.19 -48.04 -18.34
CA THR A 125 60.79 -48.35 -18.62
C THR A 125 59.99 -48.77 -17.38
N ILE A 126 60.61 -49.45 -16.41
CA ILE A 126 59.97 -49.72 -15.11
C ILE A 126 59.69 -48.41 -14.36
N ASN A 127 60.66 -47.50 -14.32
CA ASN A 127 60.49 -46.20 -13.67
C ASN A 127 59.43 -45.33 -14.38
N GLU A 128 59.38 -45.35 -15.72
CA GLU A 128 58.35 -44.67 -16.53
C GLU A 128 56.95 -45.22 -16.24
N ILE A 129 56.78 -46.55 -16.17
CA ILE A 129 55.50 -47.19 -15.82
C ILE A 129 55.09 -46.84 -14.38
N GLN A 130 56.04 -46.83 -13.43
CA GLN A 130 55.77 -46.42 -12.04
C GLN A 130 55.36 -44.95 -11.96
N GLN A 131 56.03 -44.06 -12.70
CA GLN A 131 55.66 -42.65 -12.77
C GLN A 131 54.26 -42.47 -13.37
N GLN A 132 53.96 -43.09 -14.52
CA GLN A 132 52.63 -43.03 -15.14
C GLN A 132 51.53 -43.58 -14.22
N MET A 133 51.79 -44.65 -13.46
CA MET A 133 50.86 -45.18 -12.47
C MET A 133 50.61 -44.16 -11.33
N ASN A 134 51.65 -43.48 -10.85
CA ASN A 134 51.55 -42.47 -9.81
C ASN A 134 50.87 -41.17 -10.31
N ASP A 135 51.15 -40.74 -11.53
CA ASP A 135 50.50 -39.60 -12.19
C ASP A 135 49.01 -39.89 -12.42
N HIS A 136 48.66 -41.12 -12.83
CA HIS A 136 47.27 -41.55 -12.97
C HIS A 136 46.57 -41.64 -11.60
N TYR A 137 47.24 -42.16 -10.57
CA TYR A 137 46.72 -42.21 -9.21
C TYR A 137 46.44 -40.80 -8.66
N THR A 138 47.44 -39.91 -8.70
CA THR A 138 47.30 -38.53 -8.20
C THR A 138 46.26 -37.73 -8.99
N LYS A 139 46.18 -37.88 -10.31
CA LYS A 139 45.10 -37.30 -11.13
C LYS A 139 43.72 -37.87 -10.76
N ASN A 140 43.61 -39.17 -10.50
CA ASN A 140 42.36 -39.81 -10.09
C ASN A 140 41.93 -39.40 -8.66
N THR A 141 42.87 -39.13 -7.77
CA THR A 141 42.59 -38.55 -6.44
C THR A 141 42.11 -37.11 -6.55
N LYS A 142 42.80 -36.24 -7.31
CA LYS A 142 42.35 -34.86 -7.57
C LYS A 142 40.94 -34.81 -8.16
N LEU A 143 40.65 -35.66 -9.15
CA LEU A 143 39.30 -35.75 -9.73
C LEU A 143 38.24 -36.18 -8.69
N ARG A 144 38.58 -36.97 -7.66
CA ARG A 144 37.63 -37.25 -6.55
C ARG A 144 37.46 -36.04 -5.64
N GLU A 145 38.54 -35.34 -5.32
CA GLU A 145 38.54 -34.13 -4.49
C GLU A 145 37.70 -33.01 -5.15
N GLU A 146 37.93 -32.76 -6.44
CA GLU A 146 37.16 -31.81 -7.27
C GLU A 146 35.67 -32.19 -7.34
N ASN A 147 35.34 -33.46 -7.57
CA ASN A 147 33.94 -33.91 -7.57
C ASN A 147 33.27 -33.77 -6.18
N LEU A 148 34.01 -34.03 -5.09
CA LEU A 148 33.51 -33.83 -3.73
C LEU A 148 33.30 -32.35 -3.41
N GLU A 149 34.20 -31.48 -3.84
CA GLU A 149 34.07 -30.02 -3.68
C GLU A 149 32.87 -29.48 -4.49
N LEU A 150 32.67 -29.97 -5.72
CA LEU A 150 31.50 -29.64 -6.55
C LEU A 150 30.18 -30.13 -5.93
N ALA A 151 30.15 -31.35 -5.39
CA ALA A 151 29.00 -31.88 -4.66
C ALA A 151 28.66 -31.05 -3.41
N ASN A 152 29.69 -30.62 -2.65
CA ASN A 152 29.51 -29.72 -1.51
C ASN A 152 29.03 -28.32 -1.93
N LYS A 153 29.54 -27.76 -3.03
CA LYS A 153 29.05 -26.48 -3.60
C LYS A 153 27.58 -26.56 -4.01
N LEU A 154 27.17 -27.66 -4.66
CA LEU A 154 25.76 -27.92 -5.01
C LEU A 154 24.88 -28.07 -3.76
N LYS A 155 25.32 -28.83 -2.75
CA LYS A 155 24.61 -28.99 -1.47
C LYS A 155 24.39 -27.66 -0.76
N ASN A 156 25.45 -26.85 -0.62
CA ASN A 156 25.37 -25.53 0.00
C ASN A 156 24.45 -24.58 -0.77
N LEU A 157 24.41 -24.68 -2.11
CA LEU A 157 23.51 -23.88 -2.95
C LEU A 157 22.04 -24.29 -2.73
N ILE A 158 21.75 -25.59 -2.64
CA ILE A 158 20.40 -26.10 -2.33
C ILE A 158 19.95 -25.60 -0.95
N GLU A 159 20.80 -25.73 0.09
CA GLU A 159 20.50 -25.24 1.44
C GLU A 159 20.23 -23.73 1.48
N GLN A 160 20.94 -22.93 0.66
CA GLN A 160 20.66 -21.50 0.51
C GLN A 160 19.32 -21.21 -0.18
N TYR A 161 18.94 -22.00 -1.19
CA TYR A 161 17.62 -21.88 -1.84
C TYR A 161 16.49 -22.27 -0.89
N GLU A 162 16.62 -23.40 -0.16
CA GLU A 162 15.64 -23.84 0.85
C GLU A 162 15.47 -22.78 1.96
N LEU A 163 16.56 -22.21 2.46
CA LEU A 163 16.50 -21.15 3.48
C LEU A 163 15.83 -19.86 2.93
N ARG A 164 16.11 -19.51 1.67
CA ARG A 164 15.48 -18.37 0.98
C ARG A 164 13.99 -18.61 0.76
N GLU A 165 13.60 -19.80 0.35
CA GLU A 165 12.20 -20.19 0.16
C GLU A 165 11.43 -20.16 1.48
N GLN A 166 11.99 -20.72 2.57
CA GLN A 166 11.41 -20.60 3.92
C GLN A 166 11.27 -19.16 4.39
N HIS A 167 12.19 -18.26 4.03
CA HIS A 167 12.08 -16.84 4.34
C HIS A 167 10.96 -16.16 3.52
N ILE A 168 10.85 -16.47 2.24
CA ILE A 168 9.77 -16.00 1.36
C ILE A 168 8.41 -16.50 1.86
N GLU A 169 8.30 -17.76 2.26
CA GLU A 169 7.06 -18.35 2.80
C GLU A 169 6.63 -17.68 4.12
N LYS A 170 7.60 -17.36 5.00
CA LYS A 170 7.35 -16.56 6.22
C LYS A 170 6.90 -15.13 5.89
N MET A 171 7.48 -14.49 4.88
CA MET A 171 7.06 -13.17 4.40
C MET A 171 5.64 -13.19 3.80
N PHE A 172 5.28 -14.22 3.02
CA PHE A 172 3.92 -14.41 2.54
C PHE A 172 2.92 -14.59 3.68
N LYS A 173 3.21 -15.48 4.64
CA LYS A 173 2.36 -15.69 5.83
C LYS A 173 2.18 -14.41 6.66
N HIS A 174 3.24 -13.60 6.79
CA HIS A 174 3.15 -12.30 7.46
C HIS A 174 2.23 -11.33 6.69
N LYS A 175 2.38 -11.23 5.37
CA LYS A 175 1.59 -10.31 4.54
C LYS A 175 0.12 -10.74 4.41
N ASP A 176 -0.15 -12.04 4.38
CA ASP A 176 -1.52 -12.57 4.39
C ASP A 176 -2.23 -12.25 5.72
N LEU A 177 -1.56 -12.44 6.87
CA LEU A 177 -2.10 -12.05 8.18
C LEU A 177 -2.28 -10.52 8.32
N GLU A 178 -1.41 -9.71 7.71
CA GLU A 178 -1.57 -8.26 7.65
C GLU A 178 -2.77 -7.85 6.79
N GLN A 179 -2.97 -8.48 5.63
CA GLN A 179 -4.13 -8.29 4.76
C GLN A 179 -5.44 -8.66 5.48
N GLN A 180 -5.53 -9.87 6.05
CA GLN A 180 -6.68 -10.31 6.83
C GLN A 180 -7.03 -9.34 7.98
N LEU A 181 -6.01 -8.78 8.65
CA LEU A 181 -6.19 -7.80 9.72
C LEU A 181 -6.73 -6.45 9.21
N MET A 182 -6.33 -6.01 8.01
CA MET A 182 -6.88 -4.81 7.40
C MET A 182 -8.31 -5.02 6.89
N ASP A 183 -8.60 -6.17 6.28
CA ASP A 183 -9.95 -6.53 5.82
C ASP A 183 -10.92 -6.67 7.00
N ALA A 184 -10.49 -7.26 8.12
CA ALA A 184 -11.28 -7.32 9.35
C ALA A 184 -11.60 -5.93 9.91
N LYS A 185 -10.63 -4.99 9.90
CA LYS A 185 -10.85 -3.59 10.30
C LYS A 185 -11.80 -2.87 9.35
N LEU A 186 -11.68 -3.09 8.04
CA LEU A 186 -12.56 -2.51 7.03
C LEU A 186 -14.00 -3.01 7.23
N ALA A 187 -14.18 -4.33 7.43
CA ALA A 187 -15.48 -4.92 7.73
C ALA A 187 -16.07 -4.36 9.03
N GLN A 188 -15.26 -4.21 10.10
CA GLN A 188 -15.69 -3.58 11.35
C GLN A 188 -16.18 -2.14 11.14
N ALA A 189 -15.43 -1.31 10.41
CA ALA A 189 -15.80 0.07 10.11
C ALA A 189 -17.08 0.15 9.25
N VAL A 190 -17.23 -0.73 8.26
CA VAL A 190 -18.45 -0.82 7.43
C VAL A 190 -19.67 -1.23 8.27
N MET A 191 -19.52 -2.16 9.22
CA MET A 191 -20.60 -2.52 10.15
C MET A 191 -20.98 -1.33 11.05
N GLN A 192 -20.02 -0.64 11.65
CA GLN A 192 -20.28 0.54 12.50
C GLN A 192 -20.99 1.67 11.74
N VAL A 193 -20.57 1.95 10.49
CA VAL A 193 -21.25 2.94 9.63
C VAL A 193 -22.66 2.48 9.24
N SER A 194 -22.88 1.18 9.02
CA SER A 194 -24.21 0.60 8.78
C SER A 194 -25.13 0.71 9.99
N GLU A 195 -24.61 0.45 11.19
CA GLU A 195 -25.34 0.53 12.46
C GLU A 195 -25.72 1.98 12.81
N GLU A 196 -24.77 2.91 12.77
CA GLU A 196 -25.05 4.32 13.07
C GLU A 196 -25.96 4.95 11.99
N LYS A 197 -25.86 4.53 10.73
CA LYS A 197 -26.82 4.93 9.67
C LYS A 197 -28.24 4.41 9.97
N LYS A 198 -28.41 3.16 10.41
CA LYS A 198 -29.72 2.62 10.81
C LYS A 198 -30.29 3.39 12.01
N ARG A 199 -29.47 3.63 13.03
CA ARG A 199 -29.85 4.42 14.22
C ARG A 199 -30.28 5.84 13.86
N SER A 200 -29.50 6.53 13.03
CA SER A 200 -29.81 7.89 12.56
C SER A 200 -31.11 7.94 11.74
N LEU A 201 -31.40 6.90 10.94
CA LEU A 201 -32.69 6.76 10.25
C LEU A 201 -33.84 6.60 11.24
N THR A 202 -33.76 5.69 12.21
CA THR A 202 -34.84 5.49 13.19
C THR A 202 -35.04 6.70 14.11
N GLU A 203 -33.96 7.41 14.47
CA GLU A 203 -34.04 8.66 15.24
C GLU A 203 -34.73 9.77 14.42
N LYS A 204 -34.40 9.90 13.13
CA LYS A 204 -35.06 10.82 12.20
C LYS A 204 -36.54 10.49 11.99
N GLU A 205 -36.89 9.21 11.90
CA GLU A 205 -38.28 8.74 11.77
C GLU A 205 -39.10 9.07 13.03
N LEU A 206 -38.54 8.86 14.23
CA LEU A 206 -39.17 9.21 15.50
C LEU A 206 -39.37 10.73 15.64
N LEU A 207 -38.35 11.54 15.33
CA LEU A 207 -38.45 13.00 15.36
C LEU A 207 -39.47 13.54 14.34
N MET A 208 -39.58 12.91 13.17
CA MET A 208 -40.59 13.26 12.16
C MET A 208 -42.01 12.92 12.64
N LEU A 209 -42.19 11.80 13.34
CA LEU A 209 -43.48 11.42 13.95
C LEU A 209 -43.87 12.40 15.06
N GLU A 210 -42.96 12.70 16.00
CA GLU A 210 -43.21 13.65 17.10
C GLU A 210 -43.55 15.05 16.58
N ALA A 211 -42.83 15.54 15.57
CA ALA A 211 -43.14 16.82 14.92
C ALA A 211 -44.54 16.82 14.28
N ALA A 212 -44.94 15.74 13.61
CA ALA A 212 -46.26 15.61 13.00
C ALA A 212 -47.39 15.50 14.05
N GLU A 213 -47.15 14.87 15.21
CA GLU A 213 -48.09 14.84 16.33
C GLU A 213 -48.21 16.21 17.04
N GLY A 214 -47.08 16.89 17.23
CA GLY A 214 -47.04 18.27 17.72
C GLY A 214 -47.83 19.23 16.82
N GLN A 215 -47.66 19.12 15.50
CA GLN A 215 -48.41 19.92 14.52
C GLN A 215 -49.92 19.65 14.59
N LYS A 216 -50.36 18.39 14.67
CA LYS A 216 -51.79 18.04 14.87
C LYS A 216 -52.34 18.64 16.16
N ARG A 217 -51.56 18.62 17.26
CA ARG A 217 -51.95 19.21 18.55
C ARG A 217 -52.08 20.72 18.47
N ILE A 218 -51.19 21.40 17.76
CA ILE A 218 -51.28 22.86 17.52
C ILE A 218 -52.54 23.18 16.71
N GLN A 219 -52.79 22.47 15.61
CA GLN A 219 -54.01 22.67 14.79
C GLN A 219 -55.31 22.49 15.59
N LEU A 220 -55.37 21.50 16.49
CA LEU A 220 -56.51 21.30 17.39
C LEU A 220 -56.69 22.47 18.38
N LEU A 221 -55.59 22.96 18.97
CA LEU A 221 -55.62 24.09 19.89
C LEU A 221 -55.99 25.40 19.18
N GLU A 222 -55.50 25.63 17.97
CA GLU A 222 -55.92 26.77 17.13
C GLU A 222 -57.42 26.72 16.80
N ALA A 223 -57.97 25.54 16.48
CA ALA A 223 -59.40 25.40 16.21
C ALA A 223 -60.25 25.72 17.45
N GLN A 224 -59.81 25.26 18.63
CA GLN A 224 -60.45 25.59 19.91
C GLN A 224 -60.30 27.08 20.26
N GLU A 225 -59.15 27.69 20.00
CA GLU A 225 -58.88 29.11 20.25
C GLU A 225 -59.74 30.01 19.36
N LYS A 226 -59.86 29.68 18.06
CA LYS A 226 -60.78 30.33 17.11
C LYS A 226 -62.25 30.20 17.55
N GLN A 227 -62.66 29.02 18.02
CA GLN A 227 -64.02 28.79 18.55
C GLN A 227 -64.30 29.62 19.82
N LEU A 228 -63.35 29.70 20.75
CA LEU A 228 -63.48 30.50 21.98
C LEU A 228 -63.47 32.01 21.68
N ARG A 229 -62.64 32.49 20.74
CA ARG A 229 -62.69 33.88 20.26
C ARG A 229 -64.06 34.22 19.66
N ALA A 230 -64.63 33.35 18.82
CA ALA A 230 -65.96 33.54 18.26
C ALA A 230 -67.06 33.56 19.34
N GLN A 231 -66.93 32.72 20.38
CA GLN A 231 -67.84 32.74 21.52
C GLN A 231 -67.73 34.03 22.34
N VAL A 232 -66.51 34.57 22.53
CA VAL A 232 -66.31 35.87 23.20
C VAL A 232 -66.89 37.02 22.39
N SER A 233 -66.72 37.03 21.06
CA SER A 233 -67.34 38.01 20.15
C SER A 233 -68.86 37.99 20.32
N LEU A 234 -69.49 36.82 20.21
CA LEU A 234 -70.93 36.64 20.36
C LEU A 234 -71.47 37.10 21.73
N TYR A 235 -70.70 36.95 22.81
CA TYR A 235 -71.09 37.48 24.12
C TYR A 235 -70.86 38.99 24.26
N THR A 236 -69.85 39.54 23.57
CA THR A 236 -69.60 40.99 23.51
C THR A 236 -70.71 41.69 22.73
N GLU A 237 -71.05 41.20 21.54
CA GLU A 237 -72.16 41.65 20.70
C GLU A 237 -73.48 41.66 21.49
N LYS A 238 -73.81 40.56 22.18
CA LYS A 238 -75.00 40.48 23.05
C LYS A 238 -74.95 41.46 24.22
N TYR A 239 -73.78 41.71 24.80
CA TYR A 239 -73.63 42.68 25.87
C TYR A 239 -73.86 44.11 25.36
N GLU A 240 -73.39 44.43 24.16
CA GLU A 240 -73.65 45.69 23.47
C GLU A 240 -75.14 45.84 23.10
N GLU A 241 -75.81 44.79 22.64
CA GLU A 241 -77.27 44.77 22.44
C GLU A 241 -78.02 45.06 23.75
N PHE A 242 -77.63 44.40 24.86
CA PHE A 242 -78.21 44.65 26.18
C PHE A 242 -77.95 46.09 26.66
N GLN A 243 -76.74 46.62 26.52
CA GLN A 243 -76.41 48.00 26.90
C GLN A 243 -77.12 49.03 26.02
N SER A 244 -77.23 48.78 24.71
CA SER A 244 -78.01 49.61 23.79
C SER A 244 -79.49 49.63 24.18
N THR A 245 -80.05 48.48 24.54
CA THR A 245 -81.44 48.33 24.99
C THR A 245 -81.67 48.98 26.36
N LEU A 246 -80.73 48.84 27.30
CA LEU A 246 -80.77 49.48 28.62
C LEU A 246 -80.70 51.00 28.51
N THR A 247 -79.83 51.52 27.63
CA THR A 247 -79.71 52.96 27.34
C THR A 247 -81.02 53.51 26.77
N LYS A 248 -81.56 52.89 25.71
CA LYS A 248 -82.86 53.25 25.13
C LYS A 248 -84.00 53.20 26.16
N SER A 249 -83.99 52.21 27.05
CA SER A 249 -84.97 52.07 28.14
C SER A 249 -84.84 53.22 29.15
N ASN A 250 -83.62 53.56 29.56
CA ASN A 250 -83.35 54.71 30.43
C ASN A 250 -83.77 56.04 29.78
N ASP A 251 -83.51 56.24 28.49
CA ASP A 251 -83.94 57.43 27.74
C ASP A 251 -85.48 57.54 27.71
N VAL A 252 -86.17 56.42 27.51
CA VAL A 252 -87.64 56.34 27.62
C VAL A 252 -88.12 56.68 29.03
N PHE A 253 -87.50 56.14 30.09
CA PHE A 253 -87.83 56.50 31.48
C PHE A 253 -87.59 57.98 31.78
N GLN A 254 -86.49 58.59 31.29
CA GLN A 254 -86.24 60.02 31.43
C GLN A 254 -87.28 60.83 30.64
N SER A 255 -87.65 60.41 29.42
CA SER A 255 -88.69 61.08 28.64
C SER A 255 -90.03 61.10 29.39
N PHE A 256 -90.49 59.94 29.91
CA PHE A 256 -91.69 59.84 30.75
C PHE A 256 -91.57 60.67 32.03
N LYS A 257 -90.40 60.75 32.67
CA LYS A 257 -90.18 61.63 33.81
C LYS A 257 -90.39 63.10 33.45
N THR A 258 -89.85 63.57 32.33
CA THR A 258 -90.10 64.95 31.87
C THR A 258 -91.56 65.18 31.49
N GLU A 259 -92.24 64.18 30.93
CA GLU A 259 -93.68 64.22 30.61
C GLU A 259 -94.53 64.33 31.88
N MET A 260 -94.23 63.53 32.91
CA MET A 260 -94.89 63.63 34.22
C MET A 260 -94.62 64.98 34.87
N ASP A 261 -93.37 65.50 34.86
CA ASP A 261 -93.07 66.83 35.39
C ASP A 261 -93.82 67.95 34.64
N LYS A 262 -93.92 67.87 33.30
CA LYS A 262 -94.76 68.77 32.48
C LYS A 262 -96.24 68.65 32.86
N MET A 263 -96.75 67.43 33.04
CA MET A 263 -98.14 67.16 33.41
C MET A 263 -98.46 67.67 34.82
N THR A 264 -97.61 67.42 35.82
CA THR A 264 -97.75 67.97 37.18
C THR A 264 -97.67 69.49 37.20
N LYS A 265 -96.80 70.11 36.39
CA LYS A 265 -96.78 71.58 36.21
C LYS A 265 -98.09 72.09 35.58
N LYS A 266 -98.64 71.37 34.60
CA LYS A 266 -99.93 71.70 33.96
C LYS A 266 -101.12 71.55 34.93
N ILE A 267 -101.15 70.48 35.73
CA ILE A 267 -102.13 70.27 36.81
C ILE A 267 -102.06 71.43 37.81
N LYS A 268 -100.87 71.75 38.34
CA LYS A 268 -100.68 72.89 39.27
C LYS A 268 -101.08 74.25 38.70
N LYS A 269 -100.98 74.43 37.37
CA LYS A 269 -101.50 75.62 36.69
C LYS A 269 -103.04 75.62 36.63
N LEU A 270 -103.65 74.51 36.23
CA LEU A 270 -105.11 74.34 36.18
C LEU A 270 -105.76 74.43 37.57
N GLU A 271 -105.10 73.94 38.63
CA GLU A 271 -105.53 74.09 40.03
C GLU A 271 -105.57 75.57 40.45
N LYS A 272 -104.52 76.34 40.13
CA LYS A 272 -104.48 77.80 40.37
C LYS A 272 -105.59 78.53 39.60
N GLU A 273 -105.74 78.22 38.31
CA GLU A 273 -106.78 78.81 37.45
C GLU A 273 -108.19 78.48 37.97
N THR A 274 -108.43 77.23 38.38
CA THR A 274 -109.68 76.78 39.02
C THR A 274 -109.94 77.55 40.32
N SER A 275 -108.92 77.78 41.15
CA SER A 275 -109.06 78.56 42.39
C SER A 275 -109.40 80.04 42.13
N VAL A 276 -108.77 80.65 41.12
CA VAL A 276 -109.09 82.02 40.67
C VAL A 276 -110.52 82.10 40.13
N TRP A 277 -110.96 81.12 39.33
CA TRP A 277 -112.34 81.06 38.84
C TRP A 277 -113.35 80.86 39.98
N ARG A 278 -113.03 80.03 40.97
CA ARG A 278 -113.88 79.84 42.17
C ARG A 278 -114.03 81.14 42.95
N SER A 279 -112.92 81.84 43.23
CA SER A 279 -112.95 83.14 43.94
C SER A 279 -113.66 84.24 43.14
N ARG A 280 -113.52 84.27 41.80
CA ARG A 280 -114.32 85.16 40.94
C ARG A 280 -115.81 84.86 41.01
N TRP A 281 -116.19 83.59 40.99
CA TRP A 281 -117.58 83.16 41.13
C TRP A 281 -118.14 83.50 42.52
N GLU A 282 -117.39 83.25 43.59
CA GLU A 282 -117.74 83.61 44.97
C GLU A 282 -117.98 85.12 45.11
N ASN A 283 -117.08 85.97 44.60
CA ASN A 283 -117.23 87.43 44.61
C ASN A 283 -118.40 87.92 43.76
N SER A 284 -118.62 87.33 42.58
CA SER A 284 -119.76 87.67 41.72
C SER A 284 -121.09 87.24 42.34
N ASN A 285 -121.13 86.07 42.98
CA ASN A 285 -122.31 85.55 43.66
C ASN A 285 -122.61 86.38 44.93
N LYS A 286 -121.58 86.81 45.67
CA LYS A 286 -121.74 87.77 46.76
C LYS A 286 -122.32 89.10 46.28
N SER A 287 -121.76 89.70 45.23
CA SER A 287 -122.28 90.96 44.67
C SER A 287 -123.74 90.83 44.19
N LEU A 288 -124.14 89.63 43.75
CA LEU A 288 -125.52 89.31 43.33
C LEU A 288 -126.46 89.16 44.55
N ILE A 289 -125.98 88.62 45.66
CA ILE A 289 -126.68 88.64 46.96
C ILE A 289 -126.82 90.07 47.48
N ASP A 290 -125.75 90.86 47.49
CA ASP A 290 -125.75 92.26 47.95
C ASP A 290 -126.78 93.09 47.14
N MET A 291 -126.81 92.95 45.81
CA MET A 291 -127.84 93.58 44.95
C MET A 291 -129.26 93.06 45.20
N ALA A 292 -129.42 91.77 45.55
CA ALA A 292 -130.73 91.23 45.92
C ALA A 292 -131.22 91.83 47.25
N GLU A 293 -130.33 92.02 48.23
CA GLU A 293 -130.67 92.68 49.50
C GLU A 293 -131.08 94.14 49.28
N GLU A 294 -130.32 94.91 48.48
CA GLU A 294 -130.69 96.28 48.09
C GLU A 294 -132.03 96.35 47.35
N LYS A 295 -132.33 95.37 46.47
CA LYS A 295 -133.64 95.28 45.84
C LYS A 295 -134.75 95.05 46.87
N THR A 296 -134.59 94.10 47.81
CA THR A 296 -135.64 93.88 48.83
C THR A 296 -135.81 95.08 49.77
N LYS A 297 -134.77 95.88 49.99
CA LYS A 297 -134.86 97.15 50.72
C LYS A 297 -135.66 98.18 49.93
N SER A 298 -135.37 98.35 48.64
CA SER A 298 -136.12 99.21 47.73
C SER A 298 -137.59 98.81 47.61
N ASP A 299 -137.89 97.52 47.48
CA ASP A 299 -139.26 96.99 47.45
C ASP A 299 -140.04 97.33 48.75
N LYS A 300 -139.38 97.26 49.92
CA LYS A 300 -139.98 97.64 51.22
C LYS A 300 -140.26 99.15 51.29
N GLU A 301 -139.34 99.98 50.82
CA GLU A 301 -139.51 101.44 50.78
C GLU A 301 -140.65 101.85 49.82
N ILE A 302 -140.73 101.22 48.64
CA ILE A 302 -141.84 101.39 47.69
C ILE A 302 -143.18 100.97 48.31
N ALA A 303 -143.25 99.81 48.98
CA ALA A 303 -144.46 99.36 49.66
C ALA A 303 -144.91 100.35 50.75
N LEU A 304 -143.96 100.92 51.49
CA LEU A 304 -144.23 101.92 52.55
C LEU A 304 -144.75 103.25 51.94
N GLN A 305 -144.21 103.67 50.79
CA GLN A 305 -144.77 104.79 50.02
C GLN A 305 -146.17 104.49 49.48
N GLN A 306 -146.44 103.28 48.95
CA GLN A 306 -147.77 102.88 48.49
C GLN A 306 -148.82 102.89 49.62
N VAL A 307 -148.47 102.49 50.84
CA VAL A 307 -149.35 102.62 52.01
C VAL A 307 -149.65 104.11 52.31
N ARG A 308 -148.64 104.98 52.17
CA ARG A 308 -148.79 106.44 52.33
C ARG A 308 -149.73 107.04 51.28
N ILE A 309 -149.60 106.62 50.01
CA ILE A 309 -150.47 107.02 48.90
C ILE A 309 -151.91 106.55 49.16
N LYS A 310 -152.15 105.27 49.46
CA LYS A 310 -153.50 104.73 49.74
C LYS A 310 -154.20 105.46 50.90
N LYS A 311 -153.43 105.93 51.90
CA LYS A 311 -153.96 106.71 53.03
C LYS A 311 -154.33 108.15 52.63
N LEU A 312 -153.63 108.76 51.67
CA LEU A 312 -154.00 110.04 51.05
C LEU A 312 -155.20 109.89 50.11
N GLU A 313 -155.28 108.82 49.31
CA GLU A 313 -156.42 108.50 48.44
C GLU A 313 -157.71 108.30 49.25
N SER A 314 -157.61 107.63 50.41
CA SER A 314 -158.71 107.46 51.36
C SER A 314 -159.27 108.80 51.86
N LEU A 315 -158.39 109.74 52.24
CA LEU A 315 -158.78 111.11 52.63
C LEU A 315 -159.37 111.90 51.46
N CYS A 316 -158.83 111.75 50.25
CA CYS A 316 -159.35 112.41 49.06
C CYS A 316 -160.75 111.92 48.66
N ARG A 317 -161.08 110.64 48.86
CA ARG A 317 -162.44 110.12 48.62
C ARG A 317 -163.44 110.63 49.65
N ALA A 318 -163.09 110.61 50.95
CA ALA A 318 -163.94 111.15 52.00
C ALA A 318 -164.30 112.63 51.78
N LEU A 319 -163.33 113.44 51.32
CA LEU A 319 -163.54 114.87 51.01
C LEU A 319 -164.21 115.14 49.64
N GLN A 320 -164.34 114.13 48.78
CA GLN A 320 -165.14 114.23 47.55
C GLN A 320 -166.63 113.93 47.78
N GLU A 321 -166.97 113.23 48.87
CA GLU A 321 -168.34 112.83 49.18
C GLU A 321 -169.20 114.00 49.68
N GLU A 322 -168.64 114.94 50.45
CA GLU A 322 -169.33 116.21 50.78
C GLU A 322 -169.37 117.21 49.60
N ARG A 323 -168.37 117.21 48.71
CA ARG A 323 -168.20 118.29 47.73
C ARG A 323 -169.05 118.16 46.46
N LYS A 324 -170.02 117.24 46.42
CA LYS A 324 -171.00 117.13 45.32
C LYS A 324 -172.19 118.11 45.42
N LYS A 325 -171.99 119.23 46.12
CA LYS A 325 -172.85 120.43 46.15
C LYS A 325 -172.15 121.68 45.57
N SER A 326 -171.57 121.55 44.37
CA SER A 326 -171.12 122.66 43.48
C SER A 326 -169.96 123.54 44.02
N PRO A 327 -169.46 124.56 43.28
CA PRO A 327 -169.05 124.59 41.86
C PRO A 327 -167.56 125.05 41.69
N ALA A 328 -167.19 125.40 40.44
CA ALA A 328 -166.16 126.39 40.02
C ALA A 328 -164.68 126.00 39.82
N SER A 329 -164.21 126.27 38.57
CA SER A 329 -163.06 127.10 38.14
C SER A 329 -161.69 127.05 38.87
N GLY A 330 -160.58 126.95 38.10
CA GLY A 330 -159.25 127.43 38.56
C GLY A 330 -158.01 126.89 37.81
N ALA A 331 -157.10 127.78 37.41
CA ALA A 331 -155.93 127.57 36.52
C ALA A 331 -154.64 126.96 37.14
N GLN A 332 -153.77 126.40 36.26
CA GLN A 332 -152.28 126.22 36.42
C GLN A 332 -151.78 125.37 37.62
N PRO A 333 -150.44 125.18 37.87
CA PRO A 333 -149.24 125.14 37.00
C PRO A 333 -148.44 123.80 37.16
N HIS A 334 -147.25 123.66 36.54
CA HIS A 334 -146.07 122.85 36.99
C HIS A 334 -144.92 123.04 35.97
N GLY A 335 -143.62 123.21 36.30
CA GLY A 335 -142.91 123.34 37.59
C GLY A 335 -142.47 122.01 38.23
N VAL A 336 -141.35 121.87 38.96
CA VAL A 336 -140.19 122.76 39.18
C VAL A 336 -139.07 121.94 39.87
N CYS A 337 -137.79 122.09 39.46
CA CYS A 337 -136.52 121.82 40.21
C CYS A 337 -136.28 120.41 40.86
N HIS A 338 -135.13 120.04 41.49
CA HIS A 338 -133.77 120.60 41.71
C HIS A 338 -132.75 119.43 41.51
N SER A 339 -131.45 119.62 41.18
CA SER A 339 -130.31 120.08 42.01
C SER A 339 -130.07 119.21 43.27
N VAL A 340 -128.84 118.83 43.68
CA VAL A 340 -127.56 119.59 43.75
C VAL A 340 -126.29 118.71 43.63
N ASN A 341 -125.15 119.36 43.32
CA ASN A 341 -123.74 119.26 43.81
C ASN A 341 -123.20 117.94 44.43
N GLY A 342 -121.90 117.58 44.32
CA GLY A 342 -120.73 118.23 43.70
C GLY A 342 -119.43 117.99 44.50
N LEU A 343 -118.26 118.45 44.00
CA LEU A 343 -116.91 118.42 44.66
C LEU A 343 -116.30 117.00 44.81
N THR A 344 -114.99 116.71 44.94
CA THR A 344 -113.67 117.42 44.82
C THR A 344 -112.62 116.29 44.67
N ASP A 345 -111.67 116.30 43.73
CA ASP A 345 -110.37 117.01 43.69
C ASP A 345 -109.16 116.12 44.11
N ASP A 346 -108.05 116.37 43.41
CA ASP A 346 -106.61 116.03 43.55
C ASP A 346 -105.98 114.67 44.02
N GLN A 347 -104.74 114.50 43.53
CA GLN A 347 -103.54 113.84 44.10
C GLN A 347 -103.38 112.29 44.33
N LEU A 348 -102.42 111.75 43.55
CA LEU A 348 -101.22 110.98 43.95
C LEU A 348 -101.23 109.47 44.33
N LYS A 349 -100.20 108.79 43.77
CA LYS A 349 -99.50 107.56 44.22
C LYS A 349 -100.25 106.23 44.18
N ALA A 350 -99.59 105.07 44.06
CA ALA A 350 -98.29 104.68 43.47
C ALA A 350 -98.15 103.14 43.53
N SER A 351 -97.26 102.55 42.71
CA SER A 351 -96.62 101.21 42.93
C SER A 351 -97.55 99.98 42.96
N ASP A 352 -97.10 98.71 42.95
CA ASP A 352 -96.01 97.97 42.26
C ASP A 352 -96.50 96.48 42.19
N VAL A 353 -95.93 95.46 41.56
CA VAL A 353 -94.58 95.07 41.04
C VAL A 353 -94.87 94.22 39.76
N ALA A 354 -94.06 93.99 38.71
CA ALA A 354 -92.62 93.79 38.53
C ALA A 354 -92.04 92.55 39.29
N PRO A 355 -90.80 92.05 39.07
CA PRO A 355 -89.81 92.36 38.02
C PRO A 355 -89.18 91.10 37.32
N THR A 356 -88.40 91.35 36.24
CA THR A 356 -87.11 90.71 35.80
C THR A 356 -86.97 89.17 35.64
N ASP A 357 -86.33 88.61 34.58
CA ASP A 357 -84.91 88.67 34.10
C ASP A 357 -83.91 87.94 35.05
N ASP A 358 -82.75 87.34 34.66
CA ASP A 358 -82.06 87.22 33.36
C ASP A 358 -80.99 86.07 33.33
N ALA A 359 -80.44 85.81 32.12
CA ALA A 359 -79.02 85.58 31.77
C ALA A 359 -78.25 84.23 31.98
N ALA A 360 -77.21 84.09 31.12
CA ALA A 360 -76.12 83.10 31.02
C ALA A 360 -76.53 81.63 30.72
N GLY A 361 -75.80 80.83 29.92
CA GLY A 361 -74.58 80.94 29.10
C GLY A 361 -74.18 79.51 28.62
N ALA A 362 -73.20 79.21 27.74
CA ALA A 362 -72.31 79.97 26.85
C ALA A 362 -71.64 78.98 25.84
N ALA A 363 -70.92 79.48 24.82
CA ALA A 363 -69.86 78.79 24.03
C ALA A 363 -70.23 77.60 23.08
N LEU A 364 -69.46 77.19 22.04
CA LEU A 364 -68.41 77.79 21.16
C LEU A 364 -68.14 76.87 19.92
N VAL A 365 -67.87 77.45 18.73
CA VAL A 365 -66.80 77.11 17.73
C VAL A 365 -66.81 75.85 16.81
N ASP A 366 -66.84 76.12 15.50
CA ASP A 366 -66.05 75.63 14.33
C ASP A 366 -65.63 74.14 14.05
N LYS A 367 -66.02 73.66 12.83
CA LYS A 367 -65.16 73.35 11.63
C LYS A 367 -64.40 72.00 11.45
N GLU A 368 -64.21 71.66 10.15
CA GLU A 368 -63.36 70.63 9.50
C GLU A 368 -61.83 70.76 9.80
N PRO A 369 -60.92 69.80 9.46
CA PRO A 369 -60.99 68.76 8.40
C PRO A 369 -60.31 67.36 8.68
N GLU A 370 -60.12 66.58 7.60
CA GLU A 370 -59.07 65.55 7.27
C GLU A 370 -57.67 65.77 7.91
N PRO A 371 -56.68 64.79 7.93
CA PRO A 371 -56.54 63.60 7.06
C PRO A 371 -55.93 62.27 7.65
N ALA A 372 -55.93 61.23 6.79
CA ALA A 372 -54.96 60.13 6.56
C ALA A 372 -53.92 59.59 7.60
N THR A 373 -53.85 58.25 7.71
CA THR A 373 -52.67 57.42 8.10
C THR A 373 -52.72 56.05 7.36
N THR A 374 -51.92 55.78 6.31
CA THR A 374 -50.58 55.11 6.27
C THR A 374 -50.53 53.58 6.45
N SER A 375 -49.61 52.96 5.69
CA SER A 375 -49.08 51.56 5.73
C SER A 375 -49.78 50.54 4.83
N ILE A 376 -49.21 50.00 3.73
CA ILE A 376 -47.88 49.39 3.39
C ILE A 376 -47.99 47.85 3.38
N ASP A 377 -47.81 47.27 2.17
CA ASP A 377 -47.23 45.96 1.77
C ASP A 377 -47.69 44.63 2.46
N GLU A 378 -47.70 43.43 1.85
CA GLU A 378 -47.36 43.02 0.48
C GLU A 378 -48.12 41.73 0.05
N VAL A 379 -48.33 41.60 -1.27
CA VAL A 379 -48.49 40.42 -2.18
C VAL A 379 -48.72 38.98 -1.62
N PRO A 380 -49.62 38.17 -2.23
CA PRO A 380 -49.88 36.77 -1.85
C PRO A 380 -49.03 35.72 -2.59
N THR A 381 -48.96 34.50 -2.04
CA THR A 381 -48.39 33.30 -2.71
C THR A 381 -49.46 32.20 -2.85
N ALA A 382 -49.59 31.64 -4.05
CA ALA A 382 -50.57 30.60 -4.38
C ALA A 382 -49.99 29.17 -4.28
N ALA A 383 -50.88 28.17 -4.22
CA ALA A 383 -50.53 26.75 -4.34
C ALA A 383 -51.48 26.06 -5.33
N ALA A 384 -50.95 25.57 -6.46
CA ALA A 384 -51.64 24.69 -7.41
C ALA A 384 -50.65 24.01 -8.39
N GLU A 385 -50.54 22.69 -8.29
CA GLU A 385 -50.23 21.77 -9.40
C GLU A 385 -51.54 21.48 -10.20
N PRO A 386 -51.61 20.71 -11.33
CA PRO A 386 -50.68 19.67 -11.82
C PRO A 386 -50.54 19.59 -13.39
N LYS A 387 -50.19 18.38 -13.89
CA LYS A 387 -50.15 17.84 -15.29
C LYS A 387 -48.78 17.86 -16.02
N GLU A 388 -48.37 16.86 -16.84
CA GLU A 388 -48.81 15.44 -17.07
C GLU A 388 -47.78 14.69 -17.98
N MET A 389 -47.81 13.34 -18.00
CA MET A 389 -47.37 12.39 -19.08
C MET A 389 -45.99 12.47 -19.78
N THR A 390 -45.28 11.31 -19.82
CA THR A 390 -44.97 10.53 -21.06
C THR A 390 -44.42 9.12 -20.72
N ASP A 391 -44.72 8.13 -21.58
CA ASP A 391 -44.37 6.69 -21.51
C ASP A 391 -42.99 6.37 -22.18
N PRO A 392 -42.54 5.12 -22.47
CA PRO A 392 -43.13 3.78 -22.24
C PRO A 392 -42.16 2.64 -21.75
N VAL A 393 -42.72 1.42 -21.71
CA VAL A 393 -42.12 0.12 -21.30
C VAL A 393 -41.14 -0.49 -22.32
N GLY A 394 -40.18 -1.31 -21.86
CA GLY A 394 -39.58 -2.38 -22.69
C GLY A 394 -38.49 -3.23 -22.01
N GLY A 395 -38.55 -4.56 -22.18
CA GLY A 395 -37.38 -5.46 -22.12
C GLY A 395 -37.35 -6.50 -20.98
N ASP A 396 -37.91 -7.69 -21.22
CA ASP A 396 -37.56 -8.91 -20.48
C ASP A 396 -36.25 -9.52 -21.01
N SER A 397 -35.45 -10.14 -20.14
CA SER A 397 -34.48 -11.17 -20.54
C SER A 397 -34.07 -12.05 -19.36
N GLU A 398 -34.44 -13.33 -19.41
CA GLU A 398 -33.91 -14.37 -18.52
C GLU A 398 -32.52 -14.82 -19.00
N SER A 399 -31.64 -15.21 -18.07
CA SER A 399 -30.47 -16.04 -18.38
C SER A 399 -30.12 -16.93 -17.18
N ILE A 400 -30.64 -18.15 -17.17
CA ILE A 400 -30.24 -19.21 -16.24
C ILE A 400 -28.93 -19.83 -16.75
N SER A 401 -27.98 -20.11 -15.84
CA SER A 401 -26.72 -20.76 -16.17
C SER A 401 -26.28 -21.73 -15.07
N ASP A 402 -26.46 -23.04 -15.32
CA ASP A 402 -25.79 -24.11 -14.58
C ASP A 402 -25.49 -25.25 -15.57
N GLU A 403 -24.22 -25.69 -15.66
CA GLU A 403 -23.80 -26.82 -16.49
C GLU A 403 -23.73 -28.10 -15.63
N GLU A 404 -24.60 -29.07 -15.90
CA GLU A 404 -24.54 -30.39 -15.27
C GLU A 404 -23.48 -31.27 -15.96
N LYS A 405 -22.59 -31.92 -15.17
CA LYS A 405 -21.57 -32.87 -15.69
C LYS A 405 -21.63 -34.20 -14.95
N ASP A 406 -21.95 -35.24 -15.70
CA ASP A 406 -21.92 -36.65 -15.28
C ASP A 406 -20.48 -37.21 -15.29
N ALA A 407 -20.13 -38.02 -14.28
CA ALA A 407 -18.99 -38.95 -14.28
C ALA A 407 -19.01 -39.95 -13.09
N THR A 408 -19.89 -40.97 -13.18
CA THR A 408 -19.62 -42.40 -12.86
C THR A 408 -18.58 -42.78 -11.76
N SER A 409 -19.01 -43.53 -10.73
CA SER A 409 -18.14 -44.29 -9.78
C SER A 409 -17.92 -45.75 -10.24
N PRO A 410 -16.86 -46.45 -9.77
CA PRO A 410 -17.16 -47.67 -9.00
C PRO A 410 -16.22 -47.98 -7.79
N GLN A 411 -16.67 -48.93 -6.97
CA GLN A 411 -16.12 -49.39 -5.67
C GLN A 411 -14.85 -50.27 -5.74
N LYS A 412 -14.09 -50.36 -4.62
CA LYS A 412 -13.87 -51.69 -3.96
C LYS A 412 -13.37 -51.67 -2.49
N LEU A 413 -14.21 -52.25 -1.61
CA LEU A 413 -13.99 -53.13 -0.44
C LEU A 413 -12.69 -53.16 0.42
N GLN A 414 -12.91 -53.23 1.74
CA GLN A 414 -12.17 -53.96 2.80
C GLN A 414 -10.78 -53.42 3.21
N SER A 415 -10.40 -53.34 4.50
CA SER A 415 -10.71 -54.22 5.64
C SER A 415 -10.51 -53.58 7.04
N ASN A 416 -10.99 -54.28 8.06
CA ASN A 416 -10.69 -54.18 9.51
C ASN A 416 -10.32 -55.63 9.97
N PRO A 417 -9.75 -55.93 11.17
CA PRO A 417 -9.91 -55.23 12.46
C PRO A 417 -8.65 -55.19 13.39
N SER A 418 -8.84 -54.69 14.64
CA SER A 418 -8.12 -55.04 15.91
C SER A 418 -6.58 -55.02 15.99
N GLY A 419 -5.92 -54.51 17.03
CA GLY A 419 -6.38 -53.99 18.33
C GLY A 419 -5.90 -54.86 19.51
N THR A 420 -4.94 -54.37 20.31
CA THR A 420 -4.50 -54.99 21.58
C THR A 420 -3.87 -53.91 22.49
N GLN A 421 -4.17 -53.95 23.78
CA GLN A 421 -3.54 -53.12 24.82
C GLN A 421 -2.49 -53.94 25.59
N SER A 422 -1.46 -53.28 26.14
CA SER A 422 -0.70 -53.80 27.29
C SER A 422 -0.12 -52.64 28.10
N GLN A 423 -0.41 -52.62 29.40
CA GLN A 423 0.31 -51.88 30.43
C GLN A 423 0.97 -52.90 31.37
N GLU A 424 2.11 -52.56 31.98
CA GLU A 424 2.36 -52.58 33.43
C GLU A 424 3.87 -52.48 33.76
N GLY A 425 4.21 -51.91 34.92
CA GLY A 425 5.57 -51.86 35.51
C GLY A 425 6.57 -50.89 34.84
N GLY A 426 7.23 -49.93 35.52
CA GLY A 426 7.03 -49.43 36.88
C GLY A 426 8.04 -49.93 37.93
N ASP A 427 9.17 -49.21 38.11
CA ASP A 427 9.88 -49.10 39.40
C ASP A 427 10.75 -47.82 39.51
N LEU A 428 11.27 -47.58 40.72
CA LEU A 428 11.96 -46.43 41.33
C LEU A 428 13.20 -45.82 40.61
N GLY A 429 13.45 -44.53 40.89
CA GLY A 429 14.75 -43.84 40.69
C GLY A 429 14.75 -42.39 41.23
N LYS A 430 15.75 -41.99 42.04
CA LYS A 430 15.75 -40.71 42.81
C LYS A 430 17.15 -40.08 42.97
N ALA A 431 17.33 -38.85 42.47
CA ALA A 431 18.39 -37.86 42.78
C ALA A 431 17.91 -36.49 42.21
N GLU A 432 17.96 -35.34 42.88
CA GLU A 432 19.14 -34.52 43.24
C GLU A 432 19.97 -34.05 42.01
N GLY A 433 20.21 -32.77 41.73
CA GLY A 433 19.79 -31.52 42.40
C GLY A 433 20.97 -30.66 42.89
N VAL A 434 21.61 -29.90 41.99
CA VAL A 434 22.73 -28.98 42.29
C VAL A 434 22.54 -27.64 41.56
N SER A 435 23.15 -26.58 42.09
CA SER A 435 22.81 -25.17 41.90
C SER A 435 23.63 -24.40 40.86
N GLU A 436 23.24 -23.12 40.70
CA GLU A 436 23.84 -22.04 39.91
C GLU A 436 25.36 -21.84 40.10
N THR A 437 25.98 -21.18 39.12
CA THR A 437 27.10 -20.24 39.34
C THR A 437 27.18 -19.22 38.19
N SER A 438 27.86 -18.09 38.41
CA SER A 438 27.81 -16.88 37.58
C SER A 438 29.09 -16.58 36.79
N ASP A 439 29.03 -15.49 36.00
CA ASP A 439 30.13 -14.75 35.38
C ASP A 439 30.90 -15.43 34.22
N GLY A 440 31.36 -14.71 33.18
CA GLY A 440 31.23 -13.27 32.85
C GLY A 440 32.09 -12.90 31.63
N HIS A 441 32.07 -11.61 31.21
CA HIS A 441 32.66 -11.06 29.95
C HIS A 441 31.94 -11.57 28.66
N THR A 442 31.99 -10.91 27.50
CA THR A 442 32.71 -9.73 26.97
C THR A 442 31.69 -8.66 26.48
N GLY A 443 32.02 -7.46 25.97
CA GLY A 443 33.27 -6.83 25.53
C GLY A 443 33.01 -6.03 24.24
N VAL A 444 33.30 -4.73 24.22
CA VAL A 444 32.83 -3.78 23.18
C VAL A 444 33.78 -3.70 21.97
N ALA A 445 33.23 -3.71 20.75
CA ALA A 445 33.82 -3.03 19.59
C ALA A 445 32.75 -2.74 18.51
N GLN A 446 32.71 -1.50 18.02
CA GLN A 446 32.13 -1.18 16.70
C GLN A 446 33.23 -1.28 15.65
N VAL A 447 32.87 -1.63 14.41
CA VAL A 447 33.70 -1.35 13.23
C VAL A 447 32.87 -0.49 12.28
N LEU A 448 33.46 0.60 11.82
CA LEU A 448 33.00 1.43 10.71
C LEU A 448 34.01 1.19 9.57
N ASP A 449 33.52 0.90 8.37
CA ASP A 449 34.34 0.82 7.16
C ASP A 449 33.98 2.00 6.24
N ASP A 450 34.95 2.90 6.06
CA ASP A 450 34.97 3.96 5.04
C ASP A 450 35.97 3.55 3.96
N ALA A 451 35.51 3.34 2.72
CA ALA A 451 36.40 3.14 1.58
C ALA A 451 35.79 3.62 0.25
N GLN A 452 36.28 4.77 -0.22
CA GLN A 452 36.37 5.07 -1.65
C GLN A 452 37.47 4.14 -2.23
N GLY A 453 37.43 3.63 -3.48
CA GLY A 453 36.72 4.09 -4.66
C GLY A 453 37.72 4.69 -5.65
N ASP A 454 37.94 4.05 -6.80
CA ASP A 454 38.70 4.65 -7.92
C ASP A 454 38.29 4.02 -9.27
N SER A 455 38.79 4.61 -10.36
CA SER A 455 38.40 4.38 -11.74
C SER A 455 39.58 3.91 -12.60
N ALA A 456 39.32 3.06 -13.60
CA ALA A 456 40.29 2.73 -14.65
C ALA A 456 39.59 2.45 -15.98
N THR A 457 40.09 3.05 -17.06
CA THR A 457 39.64 2.85 -18.44
C THR A 457 40.69 2.03 -19.20
N ALA A 458 40.30 1.09 -20.07
CA ALA A 458 41.02 0.76 -21.31
C ALA A 458 40.33 -0.31 -22.20
N THR A 459 40.13 0.07 -23.46
CA THR A 459 40.19 -0.70 -24.72
C THR A 459 40.54 -2.20 -24.72
N GLY A 460 39.85 -2.98 -25.57
CA GLY A 460 40.39 -4.24 -26.12
C GLY A 460 39.39 -5.10 -26.91
N VAL A 461 39.43 -5.04 -28.25
CA VAL A 461 38.76 -6.00 -29.17
C VAL A 461 39.72 -6.35 -30.30
N PRO A 462 39.90 -7.65 -30.58
CA PRO A 462 40.01 -8.16 -31.95
C PRO A 462 38.92 -9.19 -32.28
N ASN A 463 38.70 -9.43 -33.57
CA ASN A 463 37.87 -10.52 -34.10
C ASN A 463 38.76 -11.74 -34.44
N GLU A 464 38.25 -12.62 -35.32
CA GLU A 464 38.81 -13.90 -35.79
C GLU A 464 38.52 -15.07 -34.80
N ASP A 465 38.15 -16.26 -35.24
CA ASP A 465 38.38 -16.87 -36.56
C ASP A 465 37.16 -17.63 -37.16
N ASP A 466 37.22 -17.93 -38.46
CA ASP A 466 36.20 -18.66 -39.23
C ASP A 466 36.37 -20.20 -39.12
N THR A 467 35.28 -20.98 -39.08
CA THR A 467 35.33 -22.43 -39.37
C THR A 467 34.08 -22.91 -40.12
N PRO A 468 34.21 -23.43 -41.36
CA PRO A 468 33.11 -24.05 -42.10
C PRO A 468 32.97 -25.55 -41.77
N THR A 469 31.74 -26.05 -41.72
CA THR A 469 31.44 -27.50 -41.61
C THR A 469 30.65 -27.96 -42.82
N GLU A 470 31.32 -28.67 -43.74
CA GLU A 470 30.70 -29.22 -44.95
C GLU A 470 30.30 -30.69 -44.76
N ILE A 471 29.02 -30.97 -45.04
CA ILE A 471 28.40 -32.22 -45.53
C ILE A 471 29.13 -33.55 -45.24
N LYS A 472 28.44 -34.44 -44.51
CA LYS A 472 28.41 -35.88 -44.84
C LYS A 472 27.13 -36.57 -44.42
#